data_AF-A0AAJ5YYN2-F1
#
_entry.id   AF-A0AAJ5YYN2-F1
#
_cell.length_a   1.000
_cell.length_b   1.000
_cell.length_c   1.000
_cell.angle_alpha   90.00
_cell.angle_beta   90.00
_cell.angle_gamma   90.00
#
_symmetry.space_group_name_H-M   'P 1'
#
loop_
_entity.id
_entity.type
_entity.pdbx_description
1 polymer ?
#
loop_
_entity_poly.entity_id
_entity_poly.type
_entity_poly.pdbx_seq_one_letter_code
_entity_poly.pdbx_strand_id
1 'polypeptide(L)'
;MLSSVAENEADDQSSQKKLDQLADFLESRPQKASQQSRGHRQKEQRSHAVRTPLLGPSKRDAMKNDPFYLLGINPAKPSLADDTYKNGAILSQFTTEMGRIQSRNVSGLTRKSQRQIGKAIRRARALGILPVLSRGHGRGGAGWR
;
A
#
# COMPACT_ATOMS: atom_id res chain seq x y z
N MET A 1 56.69 -50.47 47.69
CA MET A 1 56.48 -49.12 47.13
C MET A 1 56.50 -49.28 45.60
N LEU A 2 55.45 -48.80 44.92
CA LEU A 2 55.18 -48.75 43.45
C LEU A 2 54.45 -50.00 42.89
N SER A 3 53.11 -50.10 42.77
CA SER A 3 52.07 -49.43 41.92
C SER A 3 52.17 -49.78 40.41
N SER A 4 51.34 -50.70 39.88
CA SER A 4 49.99 -50.47 39.31
C SER A 4 49.98 -49.66 38.00
N VAL A 5 50.38 -50.28 36.87
CA VAL A 5 50.27 -49.70 35.50
C VAL A 5 50.08 -50.82 34.47
N ALA A 6 48.95 -51.55 34.47
CA ALA A 6 48.70 -52.53 33.41
C ALA A 6 47.22 -52.84 33.12
N GLU A 7 46.26 -52.03 33.58
CA GLU A 7 44.83 -52.32 33.38
C GLU A 7 44.07 -51.30 32.49
N ASN A 8 44.73 -50.27 31.95
CA ASN A 8 44.03 -49.17 31.28
C ASN A 8 43.98 -49.24 29.73
N GLU A 9 44.57 -50.24 29.07
CA GLU A 9 44.67 -50.25 27.60
C GLU A 9 43.42 -50.82 26.89
N ALA A 10 42.56 -51.56 27.60
CA ALA A 10 41.36 -52.17 27.00
C ALA A 10 40.19 -51.18 26.84
N ASP A 11 40.12 -50.13 27.66
CA ASP A 11 39.06 -49.12 27.63
C ASP A 11 39.30 -48.04 26.56
N ASP A 12 40.56 -47.80 26.20
CA ASP A 12 40.93 -46.87 25.13
C ASP A 12 40.49 -47.40 23.76
N GLN A 13 40.67 -48.70 23.50
CA GLN A 13 40.21 -49.36 22.27
C GLN A 13 38.68 -49.32 22.11
N SER A 14 37.94 -49.34 23.21
CA SER A 14 36.47 -49.22 23.22
C SER A 14 36.01 -47.80 22.88
N SER A 15 36.77 -46.81 23.34
CA SER A 15 36.52 -45.38 23.08
C SER A 15 36.80 -45.02 21.63
N GLN A 16 37.91 -45.49 21.05
CA GLN A 16 38.21 -45.32 19.62
C GLN A 16 37.11 -45.94 18.73
N LYS A 17 36.66 -47.15 19.02
CA LYS A 17 35.59 -47.81 18.24
C LYS A 17 34.26 -47.06 18.28
N LYS A 18 33.93 -46.43 19.42
CA LYS A 18 32.74 -45.57 19.53
C LYS A 18 32.89 -44.29 18.70
N LEU A 19 34.08 -43.71 18.64
CA LEU A 19 34.37 -42.53 17.82
C LEU A 19 34.26 -42.86 16.33
N ASP A 20 34.78 -44.01 15.90
CA ASP A 20 34.67 -44.46 14.50
C ASP A 20 33.21 -44.73 14.11
N GLN A 21 32.43 -45.37 14.99
CA GLN A 21 30.99 -45.56 14.78
C GLN A 21 30.20 -44.24 14.71
N LEU A 22 30.62 -43.21 15.45
CA LEU A 22 30.03 -41.88 15.36
C LEU A 22 30.40 -41.17 14.06
N ALA A 23 31.63 -41.35 13.57
CA ALA A 23 32.06 -40.81 12.28
C ALA A 23 31.25 -41.42 11.13
N ASP A 24 31.13 -42.75 11.07
CA ASP A 24 30.33 -43.46 10.07
C ASP A 24 28.84 -43.06 10.11
N PHE A 25 28.29 -42.82 11.31
CA PHE A 25 26.91 -42.35 11.47
C PHE A 25 26.70 -40.91 10.98
N LEU A 26 27.71 -40.04 11.12
CA LEU A 26 27.64 -38.66 10.63
C LEU A 26 27.82 -38.59 9.11
N GLU A 27 28.61 -39.50 8.52
CA GLU A 27 28.85 -39.59 7.08
C GLU A 27 27.68 -40.23 6.30
N SER A 28 26.97 -41.17 6.92
CA SER A 28 25.77 -41.81 6.34
C SER A 28 24.49 -40.98 6.45
N ARG A 29 24.54 -39.79 7.07
CA ARG A 29 23.41 -38.84 6.99
C ARG A 29 23.24 -38.43 5.54
N PRO A 30 22.06 -38.66 4.91
CA PRO A 30 21.78 -38.01 3.64
C PRO A 30 21.89 -36.51 3.91
N GLN A 31 22.92 -35.87 3.35
CA GLN A 31 22.94 -34.43 3.19
C GLN A 31 21.59 -34.11 2.58
N LYS A 32 20.74 -33.38 3.31
CA LYS A 32 19.42 -32.99 2.81
C LYS A 32 19.70 -32.26 1.51
N ALA A 33 19.56 -32.98 0.40
CA ALA A 33 19.65 -32.43 -0.93
C ALA A 33 18.69 -31.26 -0.91
N SER A 34 19.25 -30.04 -1.00
CA SER A 34 18.74 -28.76 -1.50
C SER A 34 17.26 -28.69 -1.92
N GLN A 35 16.37 -29.24 -1.12
CA GLN A 35 14.92 -29.13 -1.14
C GLN A 35 14.65 -28.32 0.12
N GLN A 36 14.79 -27.01 0.10
CA GLN A 36 13.81 -26.16 -0.53
C GLN A 36 14.44 -24.78 -0.75
N SER A 37 14.97 -24.53 -1.94
CA SER A 37 14.52 -23.33 -2.64
C SER A 37 13.50 -23.78 -3.67
N ARG A 38 12.39 -24.35 -3.19
CA ARG A 38 11.11 -23.89 -3.73
C ARG A 38 11.14 -22.42 -3.40
N GLY A 39 11.67 -21.64 -4.33
CA GLY A 39 11.86 -20.24 -4.10
C GLY A 39 10.57 -19.76 -3.46
N HIS A 40 10.71 -19.09 -2.33
CA HIS A 40 10.09 -17.80 -2.24
C HIS A 40 10.54 -17.02 -3.49
N ARG A 41 10.00 -17.40 -4.67
CA ARG A 41 9.52 -16.47 -5.65
C ARG A 41 8.54 -15.72 -4.80
N GLN A 42 9.08 -14.70 -4.13
CA GLN A 42 8.33 -13.55 -3.76
C GLN A 42 7.48 -13.39 -5.02
N LYS A 43 6.18 -13.67 -4.90
CA LYS A 43 5.23 -12.88 -5.64
C LYS A 43 5.54 -11.48 -5.11
N GLU A 44 6.65 -10.88 -5.57
CA GLU A 44 6.64 -9.55 -6.11
C GLU A 44 5.28 -9.50 -6.72
N GLN A 45 4.45 -8.75 -6.04
CA GLN A 45 3.14 -8.42 -6.48
C GLN A 45 3.42 -7.77 -7.83
N ARG A 46 3.52 -8.60 -8.88
CA ARG A 46 3.28 -8.22 -10.26
C ARG A 46 1.83 -7.83 -10.14
N SER A 47 1.62 -6.60 -9.70
CA SER A 47 0.36 -5.90 -9.69
C SER A 47 -0.08 -6.08 -11.12
N HIS A 48 -0.93 -7.09 -11.34
CA HIS A 48 -1.28 -7.57 -12.67
C HIS A 48 -1.89 -6.37 -13.35
N ALA A 49 -1.11 -5.63 -14.15
CA ALA A 49 -1.32 -4.23 -14.48
C ALA A 49 -2.80 -3.88 -14.32
N VAL A 50 -3.20 -3.51 -13.09
CA VAL A 50 -4.61 -3.49 -12.75
C VAL A 50 -5.02 -2.22 -13.41
N ARG A 51 -5.51 -2.33 -14.65
CA ARG A 51 -6.03 -1.19 -15.40
C ARG A 51 -6.96 -0.52 -14.41
N THR A 52 -6.52 0.62 -13.87
CA THR A 52 -7.23 1.26 -12.77
C THR A 52 -8.67 1.33 -13.21
N PRO A 53 -9.64 0.77 -12.46
CA PRO A 53 -11.01 0.78 -12.92
C PRO A 53 -11.31 2.24 -13.25
N LEU A 54 -11.73 2.50 -14.49
CA LEU A 54 -11.97 3.86 -15.00
C LEU A 54 -12.89 4.67 -14.07
N LEU A 55 -13.62 3.95 -13.21
CA LEU A 55 -14.63 4.40 -12.27
C LEU A 55 -14.14 4.65 -10.82
N GLY A 56 -12.86 4.38 -10.51
CA GLY A 56 -12.26 4.52 -9.18
C GLY A 56 -12.62 3.38 -8.21
N PRO A 57 -12.36 3.55 -6.90
CA PRO A 57 -12.51 2.48 -5.91
C PRO A 57 -13.97 2.00 -5.75
N SER A 58 -14.12 0.76 -5.28
CA SER A 58 -15.41 0.19 -4.88
C SER A 58 -16.08 1.05 -3.81
N LYS A 59 -17.41 0.94 -3.67
CA LYS A 59 -18.18 1.70 -2.66
C LYS A 59 -17.66 1.44 -1.25
N ARG A 60 -17.41 0.16 -0.91
CA ARG A 60 -16.95 -0.24 0.43
C ARG A 60 -15.60 0.35 0.78
N ASP A 61 -14.66 0.31 -0.17
CA ASP A 61 -13.31 0.83 0.03
C ASP A 61 -13.32 2.36 0.14
N ALA A 62 -14.10 3.01 -0.74
CA ALA A 62 -14.28 4.46 -0.67
C ALA A 62 -14.90 4.91 0.66
N MET A 63 -15.90 4.19 1.19
CA MET A 63 -16.51 4.54 2.48
C MET A 63 -15.54 4.43 3.67
N LYS A 64 -14.58 3.51 3.61
CA LYS A 64 -13.53 3.37 4.64
C LYS A 64 -12.49 4.48 4.58
N ASN A 65 -12.20 4.98 3.37
CA ASN A 65 -11.10 5.93 3.15
C ASN A 65 -11.56 7.38 3.01
N ASP A 66 -12.85 7.64 2.83
CA ASP A 66 -13.40 8.98 2.56
C ASP A 66 -13.58 9.79 3.87
N PRO A 67 -12.77 10.84 4.10
CA PRO A 67 -12.84 11.63 5.33
C PRO A 67 -14.16 12.40 5.47
N PHE A 68 -14.76 12.85 4.36
CA PHE A 68 -16.03 13.57 4.41
C PHE A 68 -17.18 12.65 4.79
N TYR A 69 -17.11 11.39 4.36
CA TYR A 69 -18.09 10.39 4.76
C TYR A 69 -17.95 10.03 6.24
N LEU A 70 -16.72 9.80 6.71
CA LEU A 70 -16.45 9.43 8.10
C LEU A 70 -16.80 10.54 9.09
N LEU A 71 -16.49 11.79 8.74
CA LEU A 71 -16.75 12.96 9.59
C LEU A 71 -18.17 13.52 9.45
N GLY A 72 -18.97 13.01 8.51
CA GLY A 72 -20.34 13.48 8.27
C GLY A 72 -20.45 14.90 7.69
N ILE A 73 -19.34 15.46 7.21
CA ILE A 73 -19.24 16.85 6.73
C ILE A 73 -19.82 16.94 5.31
N ASN A 74 -20.61 17.99 5.04
CA ASN A 74 -21.22 18.22 3.73
C ASN A 74 -20.66 19.48 3.05
N PRO A 75 -19.56 19.39 2.26
CA PRO A 75 -18.88 20.57 1.73
C PRO A 75 -19.72 21.38 0.72
N ALA A 76 -20.81 20.80 0.19
CA ALA A 76 -21.67 21.47 -0.78
C ALA A 76 -22.68 22.44 -0.20
N LYS A 77 -23.12 22.25 1.06
CA LYS A 77 -24.17 23.09 1.65
C LYS A 77 -23.49 24.10 2.57
N PRO A 78 -23.57 25.42 2.29
CA PRO A 78 -23.18 26.41 3.27
C PRO A 78 -24.13 26.25 4.45
N SER A 79 -23.60 25.80 5.57
CA SER A 79 -24.31 25.62 6.83
C SER A 79 -23.63 26.54 7.84
N LEU A 80 -24.38 27.02 8.84
CA LEU A 80 -23.80 27.81 9.93
C LEU A 80 -22.68 27.05 10.66
N ALA A 81 -22.72 25.71 10.65
CA ALA A 81 -21.70 24.84 11.23
C ALA A 81 -20.59 24.44 10.24
N ASP A 82 -20.86 24.42 8.93
CA ASP A 82 -19.96 23.85 7.92
C ASP A 82 -19.67 24.85 6.79
N ASP A 83 -18.54 25.55 6.92
CA ASP A 83 -18.00 26.47 5.90
C ASP A 83 -16.79 25.86 5.15
N THR A 84 -16.81 24.55 4.91
CA THR A 84 -15.72 23.84 4.25
C THR A 84 -15.36 24.41 2.88
N TYR A 85 -16.31 25.03 2.16
CA TYR A 85 -16.04 25.67 0.88
C TYR A 85 -15.20 26.97 0.99
N LYS A 86 -15.12 27.58 2.17
CA LYS A 86 -14.25 28.74 2.43
C LYS A 86 -12.80 28.33 2.68
N ASN A 87 -12.57 27.08 3.10
CA ASN A 87 -11.23 26.59 3.36
C ASN A 87 -10.56 26.11 2.05
N GLY A 88 -9.81 27.01 1.44
CA GLY A 88 -9.05 26.72 0.21
C GLY A 88 -8.03 25.59 0.37
N ALA A 89 -7.43 25.41 1.56
CA ALA A 89 -6.41 24.40 1.81
C ALA A 89 -6.95 22.96 1.75
N ILE A 90 -8.21 22.75 2.18
CA ILE A 90 -8.86 21.44 2.06
C ILE A 90 -9.23 21.17 0.60
N LEU A 91 -9.79 22.17 -0.07
CA LEU A 91 -10.28 22.00 -1.43
C LEU A 91 -9.16 21.88 -2.46
N SER A 92 -8.01 22.52 -2.23
CA SER A 92 -6.85 22.48 -3.14
C SER A 92 -6.29 21.07 -3.31
N GLN A 93 -6.37 20.23 -2.27
CA GLN A 93 -5.96 18.83 -2.30
C GLN A 93 -6.76 17.99 -3.32
N PHE A 94 -8.00 18.40 -3.62
CA PHE A 94 -8.88 17.73 -4.61
C PHE A 94 -8.84 18.40 -5.99
N THR A 95 -7.92 19.34 -6.18
CA THR A 95 -7.64 19.96 -7.47
C THR A 95 -6.24 19.58 -7.96
N THR A 96 -6.03 19.56 -9.26
CA THR A 96 -4.69 19.46 -9.85
C THR A 96 -3.97 20.79 -9.68
N GLU A 97 -2.65 20.80 -9.90
CA GLU A 97 -1.85 22.04 -9.93
C GLU A 97 -2.43 23.10 -10.89
N MET A 98 -2.88 22.68 -12.08
CA MET A 98 -3.55 23.55 -13.06
C MET A 98 -4.97 24.00 -12.66
N GLY A 99 -5.46 23.63 -11.47
CA GLY A 99 -6.81 23.95 -11.03
C GLY A 99 -7.91 23.14 -11.76
N ARG A 100 -7.66 21.91 -12.21
CA ARG A 100 -8.74 20.98 -12.64
C ARG A 100 -9.25 20.22 -11.43
N ILE A 101 -10.55 19.93 -11.36
CA ILE A 101 -11.08 19.06 -10.29
C ILE A 101 -10.60 17.64 -10.59
N GLN A 102 -9.96 16.99 -9.61
CA GLN A 102 -9.46 15.63 -9.78
C GLN A 102 -10.62 14.64 -9.99
N SER A 103 -10.38 13.59 -10.77
CA SER A 103 -11.37 12.54 -10.98
C SER A 103 -11.51 11.67 -9.72
N ARG A 104 -12.62 10.95 -9.59
CA ARG A 104 -12.87 10.04 -8.45
C ARG A 104 -11.82 8.95 -8.32
N ASN A 105 -11.21 8.52 -9.43
CA ASN A 105 -10.16 7.51 -9.41
C ASN A 105 -8.93 8.00 -8.65
N VAL A 106 -8.62 9.29 -8.75
CA VAL A 106 -7.49 9.90 -8.05
C VAL A 106 -7.88 10.28 -6.62
N SER A 107 -9.05 10.91 -6.42
CA SER A 107 -9.46 11.39 -5.09
C SER A 107 -9.89 10.28 -4.13
N GLY A 108 -10.26 9.09 -4.63
CA GLY A 108 -10.66 7.95 -3.81
C GLY A 108 -11.98 8.11 -3.04
N LEU A 109 -12.68 9.24 -3.21
CA LEU A 109 -13.87 9.58 -2.42
C LEU A 109 -15.10 8.73 -2.79
N THR A 110 -16.09 8.71 -1.90
CA THR A 110 -17.42 8.21 -2.26
C THR A 110 -18.05 9.09 -3.34
N ARG A 111 -18.97 8.52 -4.15
CA ARG A 111 -19.62 9.28 -5.24
C ARG A 111 -20.39 10.50 -4.73
N LYS A 112 -20.96 10.41 -3.51
CA LYS A 112 -21.69 11.51 -2.87
C LYS A 112 -20.73 12.64 -2.49
N SER A 113 -19.67 12.33 -1.75
CA SER A 113 -18.64 13.30 -1.34
C SER A 113 -17.97 13.95 -2.54
N GLN A 114 -17.63 13.18 -3.58
CA GLN A 114 -17.05 13.73 -4.82
C GLN A 114 -17.95 14.78 -5.48
N ARG A 115 -19.27 14.52 -5.58
CA ARG A 115 -20.23 15.48 -6.13
C ARG A 115 -20.32 16.74 -5.25
N GLN A 116 -20.23 16.57 -3.93
CA GLN A 116 -20.29 17.68 -2.99
C GLN A 116 -19.03 18.55 -3.03
N ILE A 117 -17.85 17.93 -3.04
CA ILE A 117 -16.55 18.59 -3.25
C ILE A 117 -16.55 19.36 -4.56
N GLY A 118 -17.03 18.76 -5.65
CA GLY A 118 -17.11 19.46 -6.93
C GLY A 118 -18.00 20.73 -6.88
N LYS A 119 -19.10 20.71 -6.12
CA LYS A 119 -19.93 21.91 -5.88
C LYS A 119 -19.20 22.94 -5.02
N ALA A 120 -18.52 22.50 -3.97
CA ALA A 120 -17.74 23.35 -3.08
C ALA A 120 -16.62 24.06 -3.83
N ILE A 121 -15.84 23.34 -4.64
CA ILE A 121 -14.75 23.90 -5.46
C ILE A 121 -15.30 24.94 -6.45
N ARG A 122 -16.43 24.65 -7.12
CA ARG A 122 -17.05 25.64 -8.03
C ARG A 122 -17.49 26.90 -7.29
N ARG A 123 -18.02 26.78 -6.08
CA ARG A 123 -18.36 27.93 -5.24
C ARG A 123 -17.11 28.70 -4.81
N ALA A 124 -16.09 28.01 -4.32
CA ALA A 124 -14.82 28.61 -3.91
C ALA A 124 -14.14 29.39 -5.06
N ARG A 125 -14.23 28.88 -6.29
CA ARG A 125 -13.79 29.60 -7.50
C ARG A 125 -14.58 30.88 -7.77
N ALA A 126 -15.91 30.82 -7.63
CA ALA A 126 -16.75 32.00 -7.78
C ALA A 126 -16.44 33.07 -6.71
N LEU A 127 -15.94 32.66 -5.54
CA LEU A 127 -15.50 33.54 -4.46
C LEU A 127 -14.03 34.00 -4.60
N GLY A 128 -13.28 33.52 -5.60
CA GLY A 128 -11.86 33.86 -5.76
C GLY A 128 -10.90 33.15 -4.79
N ILE A 129 -11.36 32.14 -4.05
CA ILE A 129 -10.56 31.40 -3.06
C ILE A 129 -9.61 30.40 -3.74
N LEU A 130 -10.02 29.83 -4.87
CA LEU A 130 -9.24 28.83 -5.63
C LEU A 130 -8.96 29.31 -7.05
N PRO A 131 -7.82 28.89 -7.64
CA PRO A 131 -7.51 29.23 -9.02
C PRO A 131 -8.54 28.62 -9.98
N VAL A 132 -8.90 29.42 -10.99
CA VAL A 132 -9.68 28.98 -12.14
C VAL A 132 -8.68 28.47 -13.18
N LEU A 133 -9.01 27.34 -13.82
CA LEU A 133 -8.21 26.76 -14.90
C LEU A 133 -7.82 27.84 -15.90
N SER A 134 -6.53 27.93 -16.23
CA SER A 134 -6.08 28.76 -17.34
C SER A 134 -6.81 28.25 -18.59
N ARG A 135 -7.75 29.05 -19.10
CA ARG A 135 -8.25 28.85 -20.46
C ARG A 135 -7.05 29.15 -21.34
N GLY A 136 -6.26 28.11 -21.65
CA GLY A 136 -5.29 28.21 -22.73
C GLY A 136 -6.04 28.82 -23.90
N HIS A 137 -5.51 29.89 -24.48
CA HIS A 137 -6.07 30.58 -25.64
C HIS A 137 -5.96 29.66 -26.87
N GLY A 138 -6.64 28.52 -26.79
CA GLY A 138 -6.59 27.39 -27.70
C GLY A 138 -7.98 27.15 -28.23
N ARG A 139 -8.33 27.99 -29.20
CA ARG A 139 -9.18 27.67 -30.36
C ARG A 139 -10.63 27.25 -30.05
N GLY A 140 -11.52 28.23 -30.25
CA GLY A 140 -12.83 28.00 -30.87
C GLY A 140 -13.88 27.40 -29.94
N GLY A 141 -14.91 28.21 -29.66
CA GLY A 141 -16.23 27.67 -29.34
C GLY A 141 -16.69 26.77 -30.48
N ALA A 142 -16.45 25.47 -30.36
CA ALA A 142 -17.20 24.47 -31.08
C ALA A 142 -18.55 24.38 -30.36
N GLY A 143 -19.52 25.10 -30.94
CA GLY A 143 -20.90 25.09 -30.50
C GLY A 143 -21.44 23.68 -30.52
N TRP A 144 -21.91 23.24 -29.36
CA TRP A 144 -22.96 22.26 -29.29
C TRP A 144 -24.21 23.06 -28.93
N ARG A 145 -24.94 23.42 -29.99
CA ARG A 145 -26.36 23.75 -29.87
C ARG A 145 -27.12 22.46 -29.57
#